data_AF-A0A968MHB5-F1
#
_entry.id   AF-A0A968MHB5-F1
#
_cell.length_a   1.000
_cell.length_b   1.000
_cell.length_c   1.000
_cell.angle_alpha   90.00
_cell.angle_beta   90.00
_cell.angle_gamma   90.00
#
_symmetry.space_group_name_H-M   'P 1'
#
loop_
_entity.id
_entity.type
_entity.pdbx_description
1 polymer ?
#
loop_
_entity_poly.entity_id
_entity_poly.type
_entity_poly.pdbx_seq_one_letter_code
_entity_poly.pdbx_strand_id
1 'polypeptide(L)' 'MFSNRVMGPEFPLINKIQNYYLKNILIKTEKNLSIKQTKDVVINIIEDLFSNHNANQLKIIIDVDPM' A
#
# COMPACT_ATOMS: atom_id res chain seq x y z
N MET A 1 -8.74 14.05 14.53
CA MET A 1 -9.77 13.04 14.20
C MET A 1 -9.26 12.15 13.07
N PHE A 2 -8.53 11.06 13.38
CA PHE A 2 -8.10 10.04 12.38
C PHE A 2 -8.31 8.59 12.89
N SER A 3 -8.92 8.43 14.07
CA SER A 3 -8.98 7.16 14.80
C SER A 3 -10.01 6.15 14.27
N ASN A 4 -10.88 6.54 13.33
CA ASN A 4 -11.96 5.68 12.80
C ASN A 4 -11.74 5.18 11.35
N ARG A 5 -10.62 5.53 10.69
CA ARG A 5 -10.34 5.16 9.29
C ARG A 5 -9.28 4.09 9.12
N VAL A 6 -8.70 3.60 10.21
CA VAL A 6 -7.65 2.58 10.20
C VAL A 6 -8.17 1.37 10.95
N MET A 7 -8.74 0.41 10.21
CA MET A 7 -8.82 -0.97 10.71
C MET A 7 -7.40 -1.51 10.58
N GLY A 8 -6.78 -1.82 11.72
CA GLY A 8 -5.37 -2.21 11.80
C GLY A 8 -5.02 -3.44 10.96
N PRO A 9 -3.73 -3.70 10.72
CA PRO A 9 -3.26 -4.72 9.79
C PRO A 9 -3.77 -6.10 10.20
N GLU A 10 -4.62 -6.70 9.37
CA GLU A 10 -5.00 -8.10 9.52
C GLU A 10 -3.84 -9.01 9.15
N PHE A 11 -3.59 -10.02 9.98
CA PHE A 11 -2.60 -11.04 9.69
C PHE A 11 -3.08 -11.89 8.51
N PRO A 12 -2.29 -12.04 7.44
CA PRO A 12 -2.66 -12.91 6.33
C PRO A 12 -2.74 -14.38 6.81
N LEU A 13 -3.62 -15.18 6.19
CA LEU A 13 -3.75 -16.63 6.46
C LEU A 13 -2.44 -17.41 6.28
N ILE A 14 -1.49 -16.87 5.52
CA ILE A 14 -0.14 -17.42 5.33
C ILE A 14 0.86 -16.33 5.65
N ASN A 15 1.56 -16.46 6.78
CA ASN A 15 2.48 -15.45 7.29
C ASN A 15 3.79 -15.32 6.49
N LYS A 16 4.15 -16.33 5.69
CA LYS A 16 5.37 -16.36 4.87
C LYS A 16 5.18 -17.18 3.59
N ILE A 17 5.54 -16.60 2.46
CA ILE A 17 5.77 -17.33 1.20
C ILE A 17 7.21 -17.03 0.76
N GLN A 18 8.01 -18.07 0.53
CA GLN A 18 9.40 -17.94 0.04
C GLN A 18 10.26 -16.93 0.84
N ASN A 19 10.17 -16.95 2.17
CA ASN A 19 10.85 -16.03 3.11
C ASN A 19 10.42 -14.55 3.10
N TYR A 20 9.43 -14.16 2.30
CA TYR A 20 8.88 -12.80 2.34
C TYR A 20 7.69 -12.71 3.30
N TYR A 21 7.65 -11.63 4.10
CA TYR A 21 6.47 -11.26 4.87
C TYR A 21 5.47 -10.57 3.94
N LEU A 22 4.28 -11.12 3.82
CA LEU A 22 3.21 -10.56 3.01
C LEU A 22 2.38 -9.59 3.85
N LYS A 23 2.11 -8.41 3.32
CA LYS A 23 1.20 -7.43 3.90
C LYS A 23 0.36 -6.85 2.77
N ASN A 24 -0.95 -6.87 2.93
CA ASN A 24 -1.89 -6.30 1.98
C ASN A 24 -2.47 -5.02 2.57
N ILE A 25 -2.50 -3.95 1.79
CA ILE A 25 -3.08 -2.66 2.19
C ILE A 25 -4.15 -2.32 1.16
N LEU A 26 -5.40 -2.21 1.61
CA LEU A 26 -6.51 -1.79 0.76
C LEU A 26 -6.79 -0.30 0.99
N ILE A 27 -6.64 0.50 -0.07
CA ILE A 27 -6.92 1.94 -0.03
C ILE A 27 -8.26 2.19 -0.73
N LYS A 28 -9.29 2.54 0.04
CA LYS A 28 -10.58 2.95 -0.52
C LYS A 28 -10.55 4.46 -0.80
N THR A 29 -10.64 4.84 -2.07
CA THR A 29 -10.78 6.22 -2.49
C THR A 29 -12.27 6.57 -2.69
N GLU A 30 -12.66 7.80 -2.39
CA GLU A 30 -14.01 8.27 -2.73
C GLU A 30 -14.11 8.52 -4.24
N LYS A 31 -15.27 8.25 -4.85
CA LYS A 31 -15.50 8.46 -6.30
C LYS A 31 -15.16 9.87 -6.81
N ASN A 32 -15.13 10.86 -5.91
CA ASN A 32 -14.78 12.25 -6.23
C ASN A 32 -13.26 12.50 -6.28
N LEU A 33 -12.44 11.63 -5.69
CA LEU A 33 -10.99 11.69 -5.82
C LEU A 33 -10.57 10.84 -7.03
N SER A 34 -9.85 11.47 -7.95
CA SER A 34 -9.37 10.78 -9.13
C SER A 34 -8.44 9.63 -8.73
N ILE A 35 -8.72 8.44 -9.24
CA ILE A 35 -7.85 7.24 -9.13
C ILE A 35 -6.42 7.60 -9.54
N LYS A 36 -6.27 8.48 -10.54
CA LYS A 36 -4.99 8.97 -11.03
C LYS A 36 -4.21 9.75 -9.98
N GLN A 37 -4.86 10.69 -9.29
CA GLN A 37 -4.22 11.48 -8.22
C GLN A 37 -3.80 10.60 -7.04
N THR A 38 -4.63 9.63 -6.67
CA THR A 38 -4.27 8.70 -5.59
C THR A 38 -3.06 7.86 -5.99
N LYS A 39 -3.02 7.36 -7.23
CA LYS A 39 -1.88 6.63 -7.75
C LYS A 39 -0.59 7.46 -7.69
N ASP A 40 -0.65 8.71 -8.14
CA ASP A 40 0.52 9.60 -8.15
C ASP A 40 1.06 9.84 -6.73
N VAL A 41 0.17 10.06 -5.74
CA VAL A 41 0.57 10.21 -4.34
C VAL A 41 1.19 8.91 -3.79
N VAL A 42 0.60 7.76 -4.08
CA VAL A 42 1.12 6.46 -3.63
C VAL A 42 2.51 6.19 -4.23
N ILE A 43 2.72 6.50 -5.51
CA ILE A 43 4.02 6.36 -6.17
C ILE A 43 5.06 7.25 -5.49
N ASN A 44 4.76 8.53 -5.25
CA ASN A 44 5.69 9.45 -4.58
C ASN A 44 6.09 8.95 -3.18
N ILE A 45 5.13 8.42 -2.40
CA ILE A 45 5.41 7.85 -1.08
C ILE A 45 6.31 6.62 -1.20
N ILE A 46 6.08 5.77 -2.21
CA ILE A 46 6.91 4.58 -2.47
C ILE A 46 8.34 5.00 -2.84
N GLU A 47 8.50 6.00 -3.70
CA GLU A 47 9.81 6.53 -4.11
C GLU A 47 10.57 7.12 -2.91
N ASP A 48 9.90 7.91 -2.07
CA ASP A 48 10.48 8.44 -0.84
C ASP A 48 10.87 7.31 0.14
N LEU A 49 10.07 6.25 0.21
CA LEU A 49 10.34 5.10 1.07
C LEU A 49 11.55 4.29 0.61
N PHE A 50 11.72 4.10 -0.70
CA PHE A 50 12.92 3.48 -1.27
C PHE A 50 14.16 4.35 -1.08
N SER A 51 14.01 5.67 -1.21
CA SER A 51 15.10 6.64 -1.06
C SER A 51 15.60 6.76 0.38
N ASN A 52 14.71 6.78 1.37
CA ASN A 52 15.05 7.16 2.75
C ASN A 52 15.31 5.97 3.69
N HIS A 53 14.76 4.79 3.43
CA HIS A 53 14.73 3.69 4.42
C HIS A 53 15.50 2.43 4.04
N ASN A 54 16.37 2.47 3.01
CA ASN A 54 17.05 1.28 2.49
C ASN A 54 16.05 0.14 2.23
N ALA A 55 14.88 0.48 1.69
CA ALA A 55 13.77 -0.44 1.50
C ALA A 55 13.97 -1.42 0.32
N ASN A 56 15.20 -1.60 -0.15
CA ASN A 56 15.58 -2.45 -1.29
C ASN A 56 15.15 -3.92 -1.14
N GLN A 57 14.84 -4.36 0.08
CA GLN A 57 14.33 -5.71 0.37
C GLN A 57 12.81 -5.81 0.27
N LEU A 58 12.08 -4.69 0.18
CA LEU A 58 10.63 -4.65 0.05
C LEU A 58 10.23 -4.76 -1.42
N LYS A 59 9.24 -5.61 -1.70
CA LYS A 59 8.58 -5.70 -3.00
C LYS A 59 7.17 -5.14 -2.86
N ILE A 60 6.87 -4.07 -3.58
CA ILE A 60 5.58 -3.39 -3.55
C ILE A 60 4.93 -3.57 -4.93
N ILE A 61 3.73 -4.14 -4.96
CA ILE A 61 2.93 -4.33 -6.17
C ILE A 61 1.67 -3.51 -5.98
N ILE A 62 1.41 -2.58 -6.90
CA ILE A 62 0.21 -1.75 -6.90
C ILE A 62 -0.78 -2.40 -7.86
N ASP A 63 -1.89 -2.89 -7.34
CA ASP A 63 -3.01 -3.38 -8.13
C ASP A 63 -4.09 -2.29 -8.20
N VAL A 64 -4.37 -1.82 -9.41
CA VAL A 64 -5.41 -0.82 -9.68
C VAL A 64 -6.42 -1.51 -10.57
N ASP A 65 -7.63 -1.75 -10.05
CA ASP A 65 -8.70 -2.33 -10.83
C ASP A 65 -8.92 -1.54 -12.13
N PRO A 66 -8.86 -2.19 -13.31
CA PRO A 66 -9.25 -1.55 -14.55
C PRO A 66 -10.77 -1.36 -14.54
N MET A 67 -11.21 -0.11 -14.39
CA MET A 67 -12.56 0.34 -14.77
C MET A 67 -12.47 1.12 -16.07
#